data_AF-A0A662ILA0-F1
#
_entry.id   AF-A0A662ILA0-F1
#
_cell.length_a   1.000
_cell.length_b   1.000
_cell.length_c   1.000
_cell.angle_alpha   90.00
_cell.angle_beta   90.00
_cell.angle_gamma   90.00
#
_symmetry.space_group_name_H-M   'P 1'
#
loop_
_entity.id
_entity.type
_entity.pdbx_description
1 polymer ?
#
loop_
_entity_poly.entity_id
_entity_poly.type
_entity_poly.pdbx_seq_one_letter_code
_entity_poly.pdbx_strand_id
1 'polypeptide(L)'
;MWKVTLRVADLLGVPVPGVVLRIRSLNASYISSYEGYLATLELPEGEICVELSFLNIFIGVFEMEVKGSEVHTLRVLISPYTVIIGLVLALLIAKRAAIMGLRSRIGSRGSEN
;
A
#
# COMPACT_ATOMS: atom_id res chain seq x y z
N MET A 1 -3.65 -30.46 1.72
CA MET A 1 -2.73 -29.32 1.87
C MET A 1 -2.38 -28.86 0.48
N TRP A 2 -2.66 -27.61 0.16
CA TRP A 2 -2.43 -27.01 -1.15
C TRP A 2 -1.31 -25.98 -1.06
N LYS A 3 -0.45 -25.93 -2.09
CA LYS A 3 0.66 -24.98 -2.15
C LYS A 3 0.15 -23.65 -2.69
N VAL A 4 -0.06 -22.70 -1.80
CA VAL A 4 -0.58 -21.38 -2.12
C VAL A 4 0.54 -20.35 -2.09
N THR A 5 0.71 -19.60 -3.17
CA THR A 5 1.67 -18.50 -3.23
C THR A 5 0.94 -17.18 -3.16
N LEU A 6 1.33 -16.32 -2.23
CA LEU A 6 0.72 -15.01 -2.03
C LEU A 6 1.62 -13.93 -2.61
N ARG A 7 1.02 -13.07 -3.45
CA ARG A 7 1.66 -11.91 -4.06
C ARG A 7 0.84 -10.66 -3.77
N VAL A 8 1.49 -9.51 -3.64
CA VAL A 8 0.84 -8.20 -3.50
C VAL A 8 1.18 -7.35 -4.71
N ALA A 9 0.15 -6.72 -5.27
CA ALA A 9 0.29 -5.74 -6.32
C ALA A 9 -0.62 -4.53 -6.04
N ASP A 10 -0.32 -3.39 -6.64
CA ASP A 10 -1.23 -2.25 -6.61
C ASP A 10 -2.39 -2.43 -7.61
N LEU A 11 -3.26 -1.43 -7.70
CA LEU A 11 -4.37 -1.45 -8.66
C LEU A 11 -3.93 -1.58 -10.12
N LEU A 12 -2.73 -1.11 -10.46
CA LEU A 12 -2.14 -1.14 -11.79
C LEU A 12 -1.39 -2.45 -12.06
N GLY A 13 -1.32 -3.36 -11.09
CA GLY A 13 -0.60 -4.62 -11.19
C GLY A 13 0.89 -4.51 -10.91
N VAL A 14 1.37 -3.35 -10.44
CA VAL A 14 2.77 -3.16 -10.06
C VAL A 14 3.02 -3.90 -8.75
N PRO A 15 4.03 -4.79 -8.66
CA PRO A 15 4.34 -5.48 -7.42
C PRO A 15 4.68 -4.52 -6.29
N VAL A 16 4.17 -4.79 -5.09
CA VAL A 16 4.31 -3.87 -3.94
C VAL A 16 5.25 -4.46 -2.89
N PRO A 17 6.42 -3.84 -2.64
CA PRO A 17 7.32 -4.26 -1.57
C PRO A 17 6.94 -3.72 -0.20
N GLY A 18 7.39 -4.41 0.85
CA GLY A 18 7.31 -3.95 2.24
C GLY A 18 5.92 -4.05 2.88
N VAL A 19 4.96 -4.72 2.24
CA VAL A 19 3.64 -5.02 2.81
C VAL A 19 3.77 -6.21 3.73
N VAL A 20 3.23 -6.09 4.93
CA VAL A 20 3.20 -7.15 5.93
C VAL A 20 1.86 -7.86 5.87
N LEU A 21 1.89 -9.15 5.62
CA LEU A 21 0.76 -10.07 5.73
C LEU A 21 0.75 -10.69 7.11
N ARG A 22 -0.41 -10.71 7.77
CA ARG A 22 -0.66 -11.48 8.99
C ARG A 22 -1.80 -12.45 8.76
N ILE A 23 -1.53 -13.72 9.04
CA ILE A 23 -2.54 -14.78 8.97
C ILE A 23 -2.89 -15.16 10.41
N ARG A 24 -4.10 -14.81 10.86
CA ARG A 24 -4.52 -15.02 12.26
C ARG A 24 -4.50 -16.50 12.66
N SER A 25 -4.95 -17.39 11.77
CA SER A 25 -5.02 -18.83 12.03
C SER A 25 -3.66 -19.50 12.22
N LEU A 26 -2.58 -18.91 11.68
CA LEU A 26 -1.22 -19.45 11.76
C LEU A 26 -0.34 -18.70 12.77
N ASN A 27 -0.83 -17.60 13.34
CA ASN A 27 -0.05 -16.66 14.16
C ASN A 27 1.31 -16.29 13.53
N ALA A 28 1.32 -16.13 12.20
CA ALA A 28 2.53 -15.87 11.42
C ALA A 28 2.41 -14.56 10.65
N SER A 29 3.55 -13.90 10.46
CA SER A 29 3.68 -12.69 9.65
C SER A 29 4.76 -12.83 8.58
N TYR A 30 4.50 -12.23 7.42
CA TYR A 30 5.38 -12.28 6.25
C TYR A 30 5.48 -10.88 5.65
N ILE A 31 6.62 -10.53 5.07
CA ILE A 31 6.84 -9.23 4.43
C ILE A 31 7.09 -9.42 2.93
N SER A 32 6.50 -8.56 2.11
CA SER A 32 6.61 -8.68 0.66
C SER A 32 7.97 -8.22 0.14
N SER A 33 8.52 -9.02 -0.77
CA SER A 33 9.76 -8.73 -1.49
C SER A 33 9.58 -7.62 -2.55
N TYR A 34 10.68 -7.22 -3.19
CA TYR A 34 10.66 -6.28 -4.33
C TYR A 34 9.81 -6.74 -5.50
N GLU A 35 9.62 -8.04 -5.68
CA GLU A 35 8.75 -8.61 -6.71
C GLU A 35 7.28 -8.79 -6.25
N GLY A 36 6.97 -8.34 -5.02
CA GLY A 36 5.65 -8.40 -4.41
C GLY A 36 5.30 -9.75 -3.81
N TYR A 37 6.17 -10.76 -3.84
CA TYR A 37 5.91 -12.05 -3.20
C TYR A 37 5.97 -11.93 -1.68
N LEU A 38 4.95 -12.44 -0.99
CA LEU A 38 4.84 -12.49 0.47
C LEU A 38 5.37 -13.81 1.03
N ALA A 39 4.75 -14.92 0.60
CA ALA A 39 5.02 -16.24 1.14
C ALA A 39 4.49 -17.32 0.20
N THR A 40 5.09 -18.51 0.30
CA THR A 40 4.52 -19.75 -0.23
C THR A 40 4.17 -20.63 0.96
N LEU A 41 2.91 -20.98 1.09
CA LEU A 41 2.35 -21.66 2.27
C LEU A 41 1.63 -22.93 1.86
N GLU A 42 1.65 -23.93 2.73
CA GLU A 42 0.79 -25.09 2.61
C GLU A 42 -0.46 -24.86 3.44
N LEU A 43 -1.59 -24.64 2.78
CA LEU A 43 -2.86 -24.29 3.42
C LEU A 43 -3.89 -25.40 3.19
N PRO A 44 -4.75 -25.70 4.17
CA PRO A 44 -5.88 -26.58 3.95
C PRO A 44 -6.89 -25.92 3.01
N GLU A 45 -7.76 -26.74 2.41
CA GLU A 45 -8.90 -26.22 1.66
C GLU A 45 -9.86 -25.47 2.60
N GLY A 46 -10.38 -24.33 2.14
CA GLY A 46 -11.32 -23.51 2.90
C GLY A 46 -11.01 -22.02 2.85
N GLU A 47 -11.80 -21.24 3.60
CA GLU A 47 -11.66 -19.80 3.67
C GLU A 47 -10.60 -19.38 4.69
N ILE A 48 -9.75 -18.45 4.27
CA ILE A 48 -8.67 -17.89 5.09
C ILE A 48 -8.76 -16.38 5.03
N CYS A 49 -8.77 -15.78 6.22
CA CYS A 49 -8.77 -14.35 6.40
C CYS A 49 -7.32 -13.88 6.64
N VAL A 50 -6.87 -12.92 5.82
CA VAL A 50 -5.53 -12.35 5.93
C VAL A 50 -5.58 -10.83 6.08
N GLU A 51 -4.74 -10.32 6.97
CA GLU A 51 -4.63 -8.88 7.23
C GLU A 51 -3.37 -8.33 6.57
N LEU A 52 -3.49 -7.19 5.91
CA LEU A 52 -2.37 -6.47 5.32
C LEU A 52 -2.10 -5.17 6.08
N SER A 53 -0.83 -4.91 6.31
CA SER A 53 -0.34 -3.64 6.84
C SER A 53 0.88 -3.14 6.08
N PHE A 54 1.08 -1.83 6.04
CA PHE A 54 2.23 -1.17 5.43
C PHE A 54 2.65 -0.01 6.31
N LEU A 55 3.94 0.11 6.61
CA LEU A 55 4.45 1.10 7.58
C LEU A 55 3.72 1.04 8.94
N ASN A 56 3.37 -0.16 9.41
CA ASN A 56 2.56 -0.41 10.61
C ASN A 56 1.14 0.19 10.57
N ILE A 57 0.67 0.61 9.40
CA ILE A 57 -0.70 1.06 9.18
C ILE A 57 -1.50 -0.08 8.59
N PHE A 58 -2.63 -0.40 9.20
CA PHE A 58 -3.58 -1.36 8.65
C PHE A 58 -4.13 -0.86 7.30
N ILE A 59 -4.00 -1.68 6.26
CA ILE A 59 -4.46 -1.33 4.90
C ILE A 59 -5.75 -2.06 4.55
N GLY A 60 -5.94 -3.29 5.03
CA GLY A 60 -7.14 -4.05 4.71
C GLY A 60 -7.11 -5.51 5.18
N VAL A 61 -8.28 -6.13 5.12
CA VAL A 61 -8.49 -7.57 5.28
C VAL A 61 -8.88 -8.15 3.93
N PHE A 62 -8.32 -9.32 3.62
CA PHE A 62 -8.67 -10.09 2.43
C PHE A 62 -9.12 -11.47 2.85
N GLU A 63 -10.28 -11.88 2.36
CA GLU A 63 -10.77 -13.25 2.47
C GLU A 63 -10.38 -13.97 1.18
N MET A 64 -9.68 -15.09 1.32
CA MET A 64 -9.31 -15.95 0.20
C MET A 64 -9.90 -17.34 0.41
N GLU A 65 -10.43 -17.93 -0.64
CA GLU A 65 -10.89 -19.31 -0.63
C GLU A 65 -9.80 -20.18 -1.27
N VAL A 66 -9.22 -21.10 -0.49
CA VAL A 66 -8.20 -22.03 -0.97
C VAL A 66 -8.90 -23.25 -1.57
N LYS A 67 -8.88 -23.39 -2.90
CA LYS A 67 -9.43 -24.55 -3.63
C LYS A 67 -8.37 -25.46 -4.26
N GLY A 68 -7.13 -24.98 -4.34
CA GLY A 68 -6.06 -25.67 -5.05
C GLY A 68 -4.71 -24.97 -4.88
N SER A 69 -3.68 -25.51 -5.53
CA SER A 69 -2.36 -24.87 -5.55
C SER A 69 -2.36 -23.76 -6.59
N GLU A 70 -2.35 -22.51 -6.14
CA GLU A 70 -2.41 -21.35 -7.03
C GLU A 70 -1.64 -20.14 -6.49
N VAL A 71 -1.52 -19.11 -7.33
CA VAL A 71 -0.91 -17.82 -6.98
C VAL A 71 -2.02 -16.79 -6.79
N HIS A 72 -2.30 -16.40 -5.54
CA HIS A 72 -3.23 -15.32 -5.27
C HIS A 72 -2.51 -13.97 -5.28
N THR A 73 -3.05 -13.03 -6.05
CA THR A 73 -2.56 -11.64 -6.07
C THR A 73 -3.51 -10.75 -5.28
N LEU A 74 -3.06 -10.29 -4.12
CA LEU A 74 -3.76 -9.34 -3.26
C LEU A 74 -3.53 -7.93 -3.79
N ARG A 75 -4.61 -7.23 -4.14
CA ARG A 75 -4.54 -5.86 -4.69
C ARG A 75 -4.71 -4.83 -3.59
N VAL A 76 -3.74 -3.93 -3.44
CA VAL A 76 -3.75 -2.88 -2.41
C VAL A 76 -3.85 -1.49 -3.01
N LEU A 77 -4.57 -0.60 -2.32
CA LEU A 77 -4.69 0.81 -2.67
C LEU A 77 -3.49 1.62 -2.15
N ILE A 78 -2.99 1.28 -0.98
CA ILE A 78 -1.88 1.99 -0.32
C ILE A 78 -0.61 1.18 -0.54
N SER A 79 0.39 1.81 -1.15
CA SER A 79 1.70 1.24 -1.46
C SER A 79 2.80 2.29 -1.26
N PRO A 80 4.09 1.92 -1.29
CA PRO A 80 5.18 2.88 -1.33
C PRO A 80 5.02 3.90 -2.47
N TYR A 81 4.51 3.45 -3.63
CA TYR A 81 4.32 4.29 -4.80
C TYR A 81 3.24 5.34 -4.57
N THR A 82 2.10 4.96 -3.99
CA THR A 82 1.03 5.93 -3.69
C THR A 82 1.46 6.94 -2.63
N VAL A 83 2.26 6.51 -1.65
CA VAL A 83 2.84 7.42 -0.64
C VAL A 83 3.79 8.42 -1.29
N ILE A 84 4.71 7.97 -2.14
CA ILE A 84 5.65 8.86 -2.85
C ILE A 84 4.89 9.87 -3.72
N ILE A 85 3.92 9.40 -4.51
CA ILE A 85 3.10 10.28 -5.36
C ILE A 85 2.36 11.30 -4.50
N GLY A 86 1.73 10.88 -3.40
CA GLY A 86 1.05 11.76 -2.47
C GLY A 86 1.97 12.83 -1.87
N LEU A 87 3.19 12.45 -1.47
CA LEU A 87 4.18 13.38 -0.93
C LEU A 87 4.64 14.40 -1.97
N VAL A 88 4.92 13.96 -3.20
CA VAL A 88 5.33 14.86 -4.29
C VAL A 88 4.21 15.86 -4.59
N LEU A 89 2.96 15.40 -4.69
CA LEU A 89 1.81 16.27 -4.93
C LEU A 89 1.61 17.27 -3.78
N ALA A 90 1.72 16.82 -2.53
CA ALA A 90 1.62 17.69 -1.36
C ALA A 90 2.69 18.79 -1.36
N LEU A 91 3.95 18.45 -1.70
CA LEU A 91 5.04 19.42 -1.83
C LEU A 91 4.78 20.46 -2.93
N LEU A 92 4.26 20.03 -4.09
CA LEU A 92 3.91 20.93 -5.18
C LEU A 92 2.79 21.90 -4.79
N ILE A 93 1.75 21.39 -4.11
CA ILE A 93 0.64 22.21 -3.60
C ILE A 93 1.15 23.21 -2.57
N ALA A 94 1.95 22.76 -1.60
CA ALA A 94 2.53 23.61 -0.57
C ALA A 94 3.41 24.72 -1.16
N LYS A 95 4.26 24.38 -2.16
CA LYS A 95 5.07 25.36 -2.89
C LYS A 95 4.20 26.40 -3.59
N ARG A 96 3.15 25.96 -4.28
CA ARG A 96 2.21 26.88 -4.96
C ARG A 96 1.52 27.80 -3.96
N ALA A 97 1.04 27.26 -2.84
CA ALA A 97 0.40 28.04 -1.78
C ALA A 97 1.35 29.09 -1.19
N ALA A 98 2.61 28.70 -0.91
CA ALA A 98 3.63 29.62 -0.41
C ALA A 98 3.92 30.77 -1.40
N ILE A 99 4.04 30.47 -2.70
CA ILE A 99 4.25 31.49 -3.75
C ILE A 99 3.06 32.45 -3.83
N MET A 100 1.83 31.93 -3.79
CA MET A 100 0.62 32.77 -3.83
C MET A 100 0.49 33.65 -2.58
N GLY A 101 0.78 33.12 -1.40
CA GLY A 101 0.82 33.89 -0.15
C GLY A 101 1.91 34.96 -0.14
N LEU A 102 3.06 34.71 -0.79
CA LEU A 102 4.11 35.72 -0.95
C LEU A 102 3.68 36.86 -1.89
N ARG A 103 3.00 36.53 -3.00
CA ARG A 103 2.47 37.54 -3.93
C ARG A 103 1.40 38.43 -3.30
N SER A 104 0.51 37.90 -2.46
CA SER A 104 -0.52 38.73 -1.80
C SER A 104 0.11 39.73 -0.81
N ARG A 105 1.18 39.34 -0.10
CA ARG A 105 1.92 40.24 0.80
C ARG A 105 2.67 41.35 0.07
N ILE A 106 3.20 41.09 -1.12
CA ILE A 106 3.86 42.12 -1.94
C ILE A 106 2.84 43.10 -2.52
N GLY A 107 1.68 42.62 -3.00
CA GLY A 107 0.62 43.47 -3.52
C GLY A 107 -0.01 44.40 -2.48
N SER A 108 -0.14 43.94 -1.22
CA SER A 108 -0.63 44.77 -0.11
C SER A 108 0.34 45.91 0.25
N ARG A 109 1.66 45.68 0.17
CA ARG A 109 2.67 46.71 0.47
C ARG A 109 2.81 47.79 -0.61
N GLY A 110 2.38 47.52 -1.84
CA GLY A 110 2.40 48.49 -2.94
C GLY A 110 1.20 49.43 -2.97
N SER A 111 0.18 49.20 -2.14
CA SER A 111 -1.06 49.99 -2.09
C SER A 111 -1.09 51.01 -0.93
N GLU A 112 -0.05 51.07 -0.10
CA GLU A 112 0.04 51.96 1.07
C GLU A 112 0.90 53.23 0.82
N ASN A 113 1.29 53.53 -0.43
CA ASN A 113 1.98 54.77 -0.79
C ASN A 113 1.21 55.58 -1.82
#